data_AF-A0AAD8E2C7-F1
#
_entry.id   AF-A0AAD8E2C7-F1
#
_cell.length_a   1.000
_cell.length_b   1.000
_cell.length_c   1.000
_cell.angle_alpha   90.00
_cell.angle_beta   90.00
_cell.angle_gamma   90.00
#
_symmetry.space_group_name_H-M   'P 1'
#
loop_
_entity.id
_entity.type
_entity.pdbx_description
1 polymer ?
#
loop_
_entity_poly.entity_id
_entity_poly.type
_entity_poly.pdbx_seq_one_letter_code
_entity_poly.pdbx_strand_id
1 'polypeptide(L)' 'MAATGISFRWLDILEKEFDKAFVDLDILIGDLDAEDPDMVYTARQKMATLSSCFAQLTHKAQTIFQNSAKVEVSTLY' A
#
# COMPACT_ATOMS: atom_id res chain seq x y z
N MET A 1 -10.12 -22.32 -0.71
CA MET A 1 -9.73 -21.76 0.61
C MET A 1 -8.24 -21.41 0.75
N ALA A 2 -7.29 -22.27 0.33
CA ALA A 2 -5.85 -21.99 0.54
C ALA A 2 -5.31 -20.80 -0.28
N ALA A 3 -5.75 -20.63 -1.53
CA ALA A 3 -5.24 -19.56 -2.41
C ALA A 3 -5.64 -18.16 -1.93
N THR A 4 -6.89 -17.98 -1.48
CA THR A 4 -7.40 -16.68 -1.03
C THR A 4 -6.78 -16.23 0.30
N GLY A 5 -6.52 -17.17 1.22
CA GLY A 5 -5.78 -16.87 2.45
C GLY A 5 -4.33 -16.42 2.21
N ILE A 6 -3.68 -16.97 1.17
CA ILE A 6 -2.35 -16.53 0.74
C ILE A 6 -2.41 -15.10 0.17
N SER A 7 -3.44 -14.76 -0.59
CA SER A 7 -3.61 -13.42 -1.17
C SER A 7 -3.78 -12.32 -0.12
N PHE A 8 -4.58 -12.54 0.92
CA PHE A 8 -4.72 -11.58 2.02
C PHE A 8 -3.40 -11.40 2.78
N ARG A 9 -2.71 -12.50 3.12
CA ARG A 9 -1.43 -12.45 3.81
C ARG A 9 -0.36 -11.71 2.99
N TRP A 10 -0.36 -11.91 1.68
CA TRP A 10 0.58 -11.21 0.78
C TRP A 10 0.31 -9.70 0.78
N LEU A 11 -0.96 -9.30 0.76
CA LEU A 11 -1.32 -7.88 0.82
C LEU A 11 -0.90 -7.24 2.15
N ASP A 12 -1.11 -7.92 3.28
CA ASP A 12 -0.66 -7.44 4.60
C ASP A 12 0.86 -7.23 4.68
N ILE A 13 1.64 -8.08 3.99
CA ILE A 13 3.10 -7.95 3.93
C ILE A 13 3.47 -6.70 3.11
N LEU A 14 2.85 -6.51 1.95
CA LEU A 14 3.10 -5.34 1.11
C LEU A 14 2.74 -4.03 1.81
N GLU A 15 1.62 -3.99 2.54
CA GLU A 15 1.24 -2.80 3.32
C GLU A 15 2.34 -2.43 4.32
N LYS A 16 2.87 -3.42 5.05
CA LYS A 16 3.95 -3.20 6.02
C LYS A 16 5.26 -2.76 5.37
N GLU A 17 5.62 -3.36 4.23
CA GLU A 17 6.82 -2.97 3.49
C GLU A 17 6.70 -1.56 2.92
N PHE A 18 5.52 -1.21 2.40
CA PHE A 18 5.22 0.13 1.91
C PHE A 18 5.29 1.17 3.04
N ASP A 19 4.62 0.93 4.16
CA ASP A 19 4.61 1.85 5.31
C ASP A 19 6.02 2.11 5.83
N LYS A 20 6.83 1.05 5.93
CA LYS A 20 8.23 1.18 6.33
C LYS A 20 9.03 2.03 5.34
N ALA A 21 8.96 1.70 4.05
CA ALA A 21 9.68 2.44 3.02
C ALA A 21 9.22 3.91 2.94
N PHE A 22 7.94 4.18 3.18
CA PHE A 22 7.38 5.52 3.22
C PHE A 22 7.96 6.34 4.38
N VAL A 23 8.02 5.77 5.58
CA VAL A 23 8.61 6.43 6.75
C VAL A 23 10.10 6.68 6.54
N ASP A 24 10.84 5.68 6.07
CA ASP A 24 12.27 5.80 5.80
C ASP A 24 12.54 6.91 4.77
N LEU A 25 11.69 7.03 3.74
CA LEU A 25 11.79 8.08 2.73
C LEU A 25 11.46 9.48 3.27
N ASP A 26 10.46 9.62 4.16
CA ASP A 26 10.11 10.93 4.75
C ASP A 26 11.24 11.43 5.67
N ILE A 27 11.90 10.52 6.39
CA ILE A 27 13.09 10.83 7.20
C ILE A 27 14.22 11.35 6.29
N LEU A 28 14.54 10.62 5.21
CA LEU A 28 15.58 11.03 4.26
C LEU A 28 15.29 12.40 3.61
N ILE A 29 14.02 12.70 3.33
CA ILE A 29 13.60 13.99 2.81
C ILE A 29 13.71 15.08 3.89
N GLY A 30 13.37 14.77 5.14
CA GLY A 30 13.51 15.68 6.27
C GLY A 30 14.96 16.07 6.56
N ASP A 31 15.91 15.16 6.37
CA ASP A 31 17.34 15.44 6.53
C ASP A 31 17.86 16.45 5.48
N LEU A 32 17.16 16.61 4.35
CA LEU A 32 17.49 17.54 3.25
C LEU A 32 16.82 18.92 3.40
N ASP A 33 15.95 19.11 4.39
CA ASP A 33 15.08 20.31 4.56
C ASP A 33 15.85 21.61 4.80
N ALA A 34 17.10 21.53 5.25
CA ALA A 34 17.96 22.70 5.44
C ALA A 34 18.48 23.33 4.14
N GLU A 35 18.45 22.59 3.01
CA GLU A 35 19.07 23.00 1.74
C GLU A 35 18.05 23.55 0.73
N ASP A 36 16.85 22.97 0.64
CA ASP A 36 15.79 23.39 -0.30
C ASP A 36 14.37 23.02 0.22
N PRO A 37 13.67 23.95 0.91
CA PRO A 37 12.35 23.69 1.47
C PRO A 37 11.26 23.49 0.42
N ASP A 38 11.38 24.10 -0.77
CA ASP A 38 10.40 23.96 -1.86
C ASP A 38 10.50 22.56 -2.49
N MET A 39 11.72 22.03 -2.61
CA MET A 39 11.96 20.65 -3.02
C MET A 39 11.36 19.67 -2.01
N VAL A 40 11.57 19.87 -0.71
CA VAL A 40 11.00 19.01 0.35
C VAL A 40 9.48 19.03 0.33
N TYR A 41 8.86 20.19 0.20
CA TYR A 41 7.41 20.31 0.07
C TYR A 41 6.88 19.52 -1.14
N THR A 42 7.54 19.67 -2.29
CA THR A 42 7.17 18.94 -3.52
C THR A 42 7.35 17.43 -3.36
N ALA A 43 8.41 16.99 -2.69
CA ALA A 43 8.66 15.58 -2.41
C ALA A 43 7.56 14.98 -1.51
N ARG A 44 7.20 15.66 -0.42
CA ARG A 44 6.09 15.26 0.47
C ARG A 44 4.74 15.20 -0.25
N GLN A 45 4.45 16.13 -1.16
CA GLN A 45 3.23 16.05 -1.98
C GLN A 45 3.20 14.80 -2.88
N LYS A 46 4.33 14.45 -3.50
CA LYS A 46 4.44 13.22 -4.31
C LYS A 46 4.30 11.97 -3.46
N MET A 47 4.87 11.97 -2.26
CA MET A 47 4.69 10.88 -1.29
C MET A 47 3.21 10.72 -0.92
N ALA A 48 2.51 11.79 -0.56
CA ALA A 48 1.07 11.72 -0.28
C ALA A 48 0.26 11.13 -1.45
N THR A 49 0.65 11.47 -2.69
CA THR A 49 0.07 10.88 -3.90
C THR A 49 0.35 9.38 -3.99
N LEU A 50 1.59 8.94 -3.75
CA LEU A 50 1.95 7.52 -3.74
C LEU A 50 1.17 6.74 -2.69
N SER A 51 1.04 7.27 -1.48
CA SER A 51 0.24 6.67 -0.40
C SER A 51 -1.23 6.52 -0.80
N SER A 52 -1.82 7.58 -1.39
CA SER A 52 -3.20 7.52 -1.89
C SER A 52 -3.40 6.48 -3.00
N CYS A 53 -2.47 6.42 -3.96
CA CYS A 53 -2.50 5.41 -5.02
C CYS A 53 -2.40 3.99 -4.46
N PHE A 54 -1.51 3.76 -3.50
CA PHE A 54 -1.33 2.46 -2.86
C PHE A 54 -2.58 2.05 -2.07
N ALA A 55 -3.16 2.96 -1.26
CA ALA A 55 -4.40 2.70 -0.53
C ALA A 55 -5.56 2.29 -1.44
N GLN A 56 -5.71 2.96 -2.60
CA GLN A 56 -6.72 2.61 -3.59
C GLN A 56 -6.47 1.24 -4.24
N LEU A 57 -5.21 0.92 -4.55
CA LEU A 57 -4.81 -0.39 -5.09
C LEU A 57 -5.13 -1.50 -4.08
N THR A 58 -4.73 -1.31 -2.83
CA THR A 58 -4.99 -2.22 -1.72
C THR A 58 -6.48 -2.49 -1.55
N HIS A 59 -7.31 -1.45 -1.50
CA HIS A 59 -8.76 -1.61 -1.38
C HIS A 59 -9.37 -2.39 -2.55
N LYS A 60 -8.92 -2.14 -3.79
CA LYS A 60 -9.35 -2.92 -4.95
C LYS A 60 -8.90 -4.38 -4.87
N ALA A 61 -7.67 -4.64 -4.45
CA ALA A 61 -7.14 -5.99 -4.27
C ALA A 61 -7.94 -6.76 -3.21
N GLN A 62 -8.21 -6.15 -2.04
CA GLN A 62 -9.07 -6.73 -1.00
C GLN A 62 -10.45 -7.09 -1.54
N THR A 63 -11.08 -6.19 -2.30
CA THR A 63 -12.39 -6.42 -2.92
C THR A 63 -12.36 -7.63 -3.86
N ILE A 64 -11.32 -7.74 -4.71
CA ILE A 64 -11.13 -8.87 -5.62
C ILE A 64 -10.98 -10.16 -4.81
N PHE A 65 -10.11 -10.19 -3.80
CA PHE A 65 -9.87 -11.38 -2.98
C PHE A 65 -11.11 -11.83 -2.22
N GLN A 66 -11.91 -10.90 -1.69
CA GLN A 66 -13.18 -11.20 -1.04
C GLN A 66 -14.20 -11.79 -2.03
N ASN A 67 -14.29 -11.25 -3.24
CA ASN A 67 -15.18 -11.77 -4.27
C ASN A 67 -14.74 -13.16 -4.75
N SER A 68 -13.43 -13.37 -4.93
CA SER A 68 -12.86 -14.69 -5.23
C SER A 68 -13.20 -15.71 -4.14
N ALA A 69 -13.07 -15.34 -2.86
CA ALA A 69 -13.44 -16.20 -1.74
C ALA A 69 -14.94 -16.59 -1.78
N LYS A 70 -15.82 -15.63 -2.07
CA LYS A 70 -17.27 -15.90 -2.20
C LYS A 70 -17.57 -16.88 -3.33
N VAL A 71 -16.97 -16.68 -4.51
CA VAL A 71 -17.17 -17.57 -5.67
C VAL A 71 -16.62 -18.97 -5.40
N GLU A 72 -15.46 -19.09 -4.76
CA GLU A 72 -14.90 -20.38 -4.33
C GLU A 72 -15.87 -21.14 -3.42
N VAL A 73 -16.53 -20.44 -2.49
CA VAL A 73 -17.53 -21.06 -1.60
C VAL A 73 -18.79 -21.44 -2.38
N SER A 74 -19.31 -20.56 -3.25
CA SER A 74 -20.54 -20.82 -4.02
C SER A 74 -20.44 -21.96 -5.03
N THR A 75 -19.23 -22.31 -5.48
CA THR A 75 -18.99 -23.42 -6.43
C THR A 75 -18.87 -24.78 -5.73
N LEU A 76 -18.75 -24.79 -4.39
CA LEU A 76 -18.62 -26.00 -3.57
C LEU A 76 -19.97 -26.50 -3.00
N TYR A 77 -21.07 -25.80 -3.27
CA TYR A 77 -22.45 -26.17 -2.94
C TYR A 77 -23.25 -26.38 -4.22
#